data_AF-A0A366DYK8-F1
#
_entry.id   AF-A0A366DYK8-F1
#
_cell.length_a   1.000
_cell.length_b   1.000
_cell.length_c   1.000
_cell.angle_alpha   90.00
_cell.angle_beta   90.00
_cell.angle_gamma   90.00
#
_symmetry.space_group_name_H-M   'P 1'
#
loop_
_entity.id
_entity.type
_entity.pdbx_description
1 polymer ?
#
loop_
_entity_poly.entity_id
_entity_poly.type
_entity_poly.pdbx_seq_one_letter_code
_entity_poly.pdbx_strand_id
1 'polypeptide(L)'
;MLVIVDFLKLNKKPFLYFQKLSKLVYDRQLVDINNLISGEIMKQWTKTMIWAFFILYILTGCASKELREFKNDKDNQREIAEEIVRIGKEKYNIELTIDPDELEYNFNMGFPSIREDSLLMPVKTTGEPVYSFDAKIELDNQGDDPIKIKDFDLERSYDGLDGLGEYLIHHIYIERYAETLTELVAYDDRITITNIDINALTSYHFDDQKEKERLIKKIIEDYNSGHFTNPEMFDILYDRYVPKWDSAKQEAYLPSIRISITGTLYEGEKFDKVTMKKASAFLKNKIIQNKKFPPAQYFIHASNTLENTAEEENYLILVRKTE
;
A
#
# COMPACT_ATOMS: atom_id res chain seq x y z
N MET A 1 9.69 -72.34 28.62
CA MET A 1 9.87 -72.12 30.08
C MET A 1 11.24 -72.66 30.44
N LEU A 2 12.04 -71.94 31.26
CA LEU A 2 13.52 -72.08 31.42
C LEU A 2 14.27 -71.72 30.10
N VAL A 3 15.21 -70.78 29.98
CA VAL A 3 15.86 -69.76 30.85
C VAL A 3 17.02 -70.20 31.76
N ILE A 4 18.09 -69.37 31.78
CA ILE A 4 19.30 -69.28 32.68
C ILE A 4 20.53 -70.13 32.22
N VAL A 5 21.79 -69.64 31.93
CA VAL A 5 22.57 -68.35 32.01
C VAL A 5 23.46 -68.17 33.29
N ASP A 6 24.73 -67.73 33.30
CA ASP A 6 25.71 -67.35 32.24
C ASP A 6 26.95 -68.32 32.21
N PHE A 7 28.20 -68.09 32.67
CA PHE A 7 28.90 -66.93 33.27
C PHE A 7 30.44 -66.99 33.09
N LEU A 8 31.07 -66.06 32.35
CA LEU A 8 32.54 -65.82 32.40
C LEU A 8 33.02 -64.53 31.69
N LYS A 9 33.51 -63.50 32.43
CA LYS A 9 34.65 -62.60 32.06
C LYS A 9 34.96 -61.51 33.10
N LEU A 10 36.13 -60.88 32.98
CA LEU A 10 36.77 -59.97 33.96
C LEU A 10 36.79 -58.47 33.57
N ASN A 11 37.27 -57.65 34.51
CA ASN A 11 37.06 -56.19 34.59
C ASN A 11 37.59 -55.30 33.45
N LYS A 12 36.86 -54.21 33.16
CA LYS A 12 37.28 -53.04 32.37
C LYS A 12 37.06 -51.74 33.17
N LYS A 13 38.11 -51.10 33.71
CA LYS A 13 37.97 -49.79 34.41
C LYS A 13 38.98 -48.67 34.09
N PRO A 14 40.31 -48.87 33.98
CA PRO A 14 41.24 -47.73 33.86
C PRO A 14 41.12 -46.95 32.54
N PHE A 15 40.75 -47.61 31.44
CA PHE A 15 40.69 -47.00 30.10
C PHE A 15 39.61 -45.90 29.95
N LEU A 16 38.53 -45.99 30.74
CA LEU A 16 37.36 -45.11 30.66
C LEU A 16 37.59 -43.70 31.21
N TYR A 17 38.62 -43.49 32.03
CA TYR A 17 38.88 -42.19 32.65
C TYR A 17 39.65 -41.25 31.71
N PHE A 18 40.67 -41.78 31.01
CA PHE A 18 41.47 -41.02 30.04
C PHE A 18 40.63 -40.52 28.85
N GLN A 19 39.75 -41.38 28.30
CA GLN A 19 38.85 -41.00 27.19
C GLN A 19 37.84 -39.91 27.56
N LYS A 20 37.45 -39.79 28.84
CA LYS A 20 36.56 -38.70 29.29
C LYS A 20 37.30 -37.36 29.39
N LEU A 21 38.53 -37.35 29.92
CA LEU A 21 39.31 -36.13 30.08
C LEU A 21 39.77 -35.55 28.74
N SER A 22 40.25 -36.37 27.80
CA SER A 22 40.66 -35.88 26.48
C SER A 22 39.49 -35.25 25.71
N LYS A 23 38.31 -35.89 25.75
CA LYS A 23 37.10 -35.34 25.11
C LYS A 23 36.67 -34.01 25.72
N LEU A 24 36.66 -33.87 27.05
CA LEU A 24 36.16 -32.67 27.73
C LEU A 24 37.05 -31.43 27.50
N VAL A 25 38.36 -31.62 27.23
CA VAL A 25 39.26 -30.54 26.80
C VAL A 25 39.02 -30.17 25.34
N TYR A 26 38.89 -31.16 24.45
CA TYR A 26 38.70 -30.95 23.01
C TYR A 26 37.34 -30.26 22.71
N ASP A 27 36.27 -30.72 23.36
CA ASP A 27 34.91 -30.17 23.21
C ASP A 27 34.86 -28.71 23.68
N ARG A 28 35.58 -28.32 24.74
CA ARG A 28 35.65 -26.91 25.20
C ARG A 28 36.43 -26.03 24.23
N GLN A 29 37.61 -26.44 23.79
CA GLN A 29 38.40 -25.63 22.85
C GLN A 29 37.67 -25.43 21.52
N LEU A 30 36.91 -26.42 21.03
CA LEU A 30 36.06 -26.25 19.85
C LEU A 30 34.90 -25.28 20.07
N VAL A 31 34.28 -25.25 21.25
CA VAL A 31 33.21 -24.28 21.55
C VAL A 31 33.75 -22.85 21.60
N ASP A 32 34.87 -22.62 22.31
CA ASP A 32 35.45 -21.27 22.43
C ASP A 32 35.96 -20.75 21.07
N ILE A 33 36.62 -21.61 20.27
CA ILE A 33 37.07 -21.25 18.92
C ILE A 33 35.87 -20.97 17.99
N ASN A 34 34.83 -21.80 17.99
CA ASN A 34 33.64 -21.56 17.15
C ASN A 34 32.89 -20.29 17.58
N ASN A 35 32.84 -19.96 18.87
CA ASN A 35 32.21 -18.72 19.35
C ASN A 35 33.01 -17.47 18.95
N LEU A 36 34.35 -17.52 19.01
CA LEU A 36 35.19 -16.40 18.57
C LEU A 36 35.11 -16.21 17.04
N ILE A 37 35.27 -17.30 16.28
CA ILE A 37 35.24 -17.29 14.82
C ILE A 37 33.86 -16.86 14.30
N SER A 38 32.77 -17.43 14.81
CA SER A 38 31.42 -16.99 14.40
C SER A 38 31.13 -15.55 14.85
N GLY A 39 31.59 -15.13 16.02
CA GLY A 39 31.34 -13.78 16.55
C GLY A 39 31.96 -12.66 15.71
N GLU A 40 33.22 -12.78 15.31
CA GLU A 40 33.90 -11.73 14.53
C GLU A 40 33.78 -11.93 13.02
N ILE A 41 33.93 -13.15 12.50
CA ILE A 41 33.84 -13.38 11.05
C ILE A 41 32.41 -13.11 10.56
N MET A 42 31.36 -13.51 11.29
CA MET A 42 29.98 -13.19 10.88
C MET A 42 29.70 -11.69 10.95
N LYS A 43 30.29 -10.93 11.89
CA LYS A 43 30.24 -9.46 11.91
C LYS A 43 30.99 -8.83 10.74
N GLN A 44 32.11 -9.41 10.31
CA GLN A 44 32.87 -8.91 9.18
C GLN A 44 32.17 -9.23 7.84
N TRP A 45 31.63 -10.44 7.67
CA TRP A 45 30.84 -10.79 6.49
C TRP A 45 29.53 -10.01 6.41
N THR A 46 28.80 -9.82 7.52
CA THR A 46 27.61 -8.95 7.50
C THR A 46 27.97 -7.50 7.17
N LYS A 47 29.06 -6.94 7.71
CA LYS A 47 29.55 -5.61 7.30
C LYS A 47 29.92 -5.56 5.82
N THR A 48 30.71 -6.50 5.31
CA THR A 48 31.12 -6.55 3.90
C THR A 48 29.91 -6.75 2.97
N MET A 49 28.92 -7.55 3.39
CA MET A 49 27.68 -7.77 2.65
C MET A 49 26.77 -6.52 2.67
N ILE A 50 26.66 -5.83 3.81
CA ILE A 50 25.95 -4.54 3.90
C ILE A 50 26.63 -3.48 3.03
N TRP A 51 27.96 -3.39 3.03
CA TRP A 51 28.70 -2.51 2.13
C TRP A 51 28.55 -2.90 0.66
N ALA A 52 28.56 -4.19 0.33
CA ALA A 52 28.32 -4.67 -1.04
C ALA A 52 26.88 -4.34 -1.50
N PHE A 53 25.88 -4.50 -0.63
CA PHE A 53 24.51 -4.06 -0.90
C PHE A 53 24.39 -2.54 -1.03
N PHE A 54 25.05 -1.74 -0.18
CA PHE A 54 25.10 -0.28 -0.32
C PHE A 54 25.76 0.15 -1.62
N ILE A 55 26.88 -0.46 -2.00
CA ILE A 55 27.60 -0.16 -3.25
C ILE A 55 26.76 -0.60 -4.46
N LEU A 56 26.11 -1.76 -4.42
CA LEU A 56 25.13 -2.17 -5.43
C LEU A 56 23.99 -1.15 -5.53
N TYR A 57 23.36 -0.77 -4.41
CA TYR A 57 22.25 0.19 -4.37
C TYR A 57 22.65 1.56 -4.95
N ILE A 58 23.85 2.05 -4.64
CA ILE A 58 24.42 3.28 -5.21
C ILE A 58 24.65 3.11 -6.73
N LEU A 59 25.20 1.98 -7.18
CA LEU A 59 25.49 1.72 -8.59
C LEU A 59 24.24 1.46 -9.44
N THR A 60 23.16 0.91 -8.87
CA THR A 60 21.89 0.65 -9.57
C THR A 60 20.88 1.80 -9.47
N GLY A 61 21.05 2.69 -8.49
CA GLY A 61 20.21 3.88 -8.27
C GLY A 61 20.74 5.17 -8.92
N CYS A 62 21.87 5.12 -9.62
CA CYS A 62 22.39 6.27 -10.38
C CYS A 62 21.80 6.32 -11.79
N ALA A 63 20.99 7.34 -12.07
CA ALA A 63 20.61 7.72 -13.42
C ALA A 63 21.85 8.01 -14.30
N SER A 64 21.71 7.91 -15.62
CA SER A 64 22.69 8.41 -16.60
C SER A 64 23.07 9.87 -16.35
N LYS A 65 24.20 10.33 -16.90
CA LYS A 65 24.59 11.75 -16.79
C LYS A 65 23.63 12.60 -17.62
N GLU A 66 23.21 12.05 -18.74
CA GLU A 66 22.37 12.60 -19.78
C GLU A 66 20.95 12.84 -19.25
N LEU A 67 20.33 11.84 -18.57
CA LEU A 67 19.04 12.01 -17.91
C LEU A 67 19.12 12.98 -16.72
N ARG A 68 20.24 13.01 -16.00
CA ARG A 68 20.49 13.99 -14.92
C ARG A 68 20.59 15.42 -15.45
N GLU A 69 21.22 15.63 -16.59
CA GLU A 69 21.30 16.95 -17.22
C GLU A 69 19.93 17.34 -17.80
N PHE A 70 19.25 16.42 -18.51
CA PHE A 70 17.91 16.64 -19.05
C PHE A 70 16.87 17.01 -17.99
N LYS A 71 16.77 16.23 -16.89
CA LYS A 71 15.79 16.43 -15.80
C LYS A 71 16.02 17.73 -15.02
N ASN A 72 17.27 18.20 -14.91
CA ASN A 72 17.60 19.38 -14.09
C ASN A 72 17.78 20.66 -14.91
N ASP A 73 17.59 20.59 -16.23
CA ASP A 73 17.53 21.77 -17.10
C ASP A 73 16.21 22.54 -16.90
N LYS A 74 16.31 23.87 -16.78
CA LYS A 74 15.17 24.75 -16.44
C LYS A 74 14.26 25.11 -17.62
N ASP A 75 14.75 25.02 -18.85
CA ASP A 75 13.91 25.20 -20.02
C ASP A 75 13.14 23.91 -20.32
N ASN A 76 13.77 22.74 -20.20
CA ASN A 76 13.09 21.43 -20.28
C ASN A 76 11.98 21.29 -19.22
N GLN A 77 12.28 21.62 -17.95
CA GLN A 77 11.31 21.56 -16.85
C GLN A 77 10.07 22.42 -17.14
N ARG A 78 10.27 23.63 -17.68
CA ARG A 78 9.19 24.55 -18.05
C ARG A 78 8.40 24.03 -19.25
N GLU A 79 9.06 23.56 -20.30
CA GLU A 79 8.40 23.01 -21.51
C GLU A 79 7.51 21.81 -21.16
N ILE A 80 8.01 20.90 -20.31
CA ILE A 80 7.23 19.76 -19.78
C ILE A 80 5.98 20.25 -19.03
N ALA A 81 6.11 21.24 -18.15
CA ALA A 81 4.99 21.75 -17.37
C ALA A 81 3.95 22.48 -18.24
N GLU A 82 4.38 23.34 -19.16
CA GLU A 82 3.51 24.06 -20.11
C GLU A 82 2.73 23.09 -21.01
N GLU A 83 3.38 22.03 -21.50
CA GLU A 83 2.77 21.03 -22.36
C GLU A 83 1.78 20.11 -21.62
N ILE A 84 2.09 19.68 -20.38
CA ILE A 84 1.13 18.91 -19.57
C ILE A 84 -0.11 19.76 -19.24
N VAL A 85 0.06 21.05 -18.92
CA VAL A 85 -1.07 21.98 -18.72
C VAL A 85 -1.88 22.15 -20.00
N ARG A 86 -1.22 22.26 -21.17
CA ARG A 86 -1.91 22.32 -22.47
C ARG A 86 -2.71 21.05 -22.74
N ILE A 87 -2.13 19.87 -22.52
CA ILE A 87 -2.81 18.57 -22.72
C ILE A 87 -4.00 18.43 -21.77
N GLY A 88 -3.85 18.81 -20.49
CA GLY A 88 -4.96 18.86 -19.53
C GLY A 88 -6.14 19.67 -20.05
N LYS A 89 -5.86 20.90 -20.48
CA LYS A 89 -6.86 21.86 -20.95
C LYS A 89 -7.48 21.49 -22.30
N GLU A 90 -6.68 21.11 -23.29
CA GLU A 90 -7.14 20.84 -24.66
C GLU A 90 -7.70 19.42 -24.83
N LYS A 91 -7.08 18.40 -24.24
CA LYS A 91 -7.59 17.02 -24.35
C LYS A 91 -8.79 16.80 -23.44
N TYR A 92 -8.75 17.22 -22.17
CA TYR A 92 -9.76 16.85 -21.17
C TYR A 92 -10.60 18.00 -20.61
N ASN A 93 -10.28 19.27 -20.93
CA ASN A 93 -10.87 20.45 -20.30
C ASN A 93 -10.68 20.49 -18.77
N ILE A 94 -9.53 20.05 -18.27
CA ILE A 94 -9.14 20.17 -16.86
C ILE A 94 -8.04 21.22 -16.69
N GLU A 95 -8.15 22.04 -15.64
CA GLU A 95 -7.10 22.99 -15.27
C GLU A 95 -6.16 22.40 -14.21
N LEU A 96 -4.86 22.57 -14.46
CA LEU A 96 -3.77 21.91 -13.75
C LEU A 96 -2.75 22.94 -13.26
N THR A 97 -2.20 22.70 -12.07
CA THR A 97 -1.06 23.41 -11.48
C THR A 97 0.09 22.43 -11.35
N ILE A 98 1.28 22.87 -11.74
CA ILE A 98 2.53 22.09 -11.73
C ILE A 98 3.63 23.01 -11.19
N ASP A 99 4.50 22.48 -10.33
CA ASP A 99 5.78 23.12 -10.03
C ASP A 99 6.85 22.45 -10.91
N PRO A 100 7.48 23.14 -11.88
CA PRO A 100 8.52 22.56 -12.73
C PRO A 100 9.71 21.99 -11.96
N ASP A 101 9.96 22.47 -10.73
CA ASP A 101 11.03 21.98 -9.86
C ASP A 101 10.69 20.62 -9.21
N GLU A 102 9.42 20.21 -9.17
CA GLU A 102 8.95 18.91 -8.65
C GLU A 102 9.16 17.75 -9.67
N LEU A 103 9.73 17.96 -10.86
CA LEU A 103 10.02 16.90 -11.84
C LEU A 103 10.91 15.79 -11.23
N GLU A 104 10.44 14.54 -11.23
CA GLU A 104 11.02 13.37 -10.56
C GLU A 104 11.48 12.24 -11.51
N TYR A 105 12.27 11.31 -10.99
CA TYR A 105 12.65 10.09 -11.71
C TYR A 105 11.58 9.02 -11.61
N ASN A 106 11.28 8.34 -12.71
CA ASN A 106 10.50 7.12 -12.66
C ASN A 106 11.38 5.94 -12.18
N PHE A 107 10.81 5.00 -11.43
CA PHE A 107 11.52 3.85 -10.86
C PHE A 107 10.89 2.52 -11.30
N ASN A 108 11.67 1.45 -11.30
CA ASN A 108 11.16 0.11 -11.59
C ASN A 108 10.41 -0.49 -10.39
N MET A 109 9.32 -1.22 -10.65
CA MET A 109 8.59 -1.93 -9.60
C MET A 109 9.47 -3.02 -8.96
N GLY A 110 9.49 -3.07 -7.63
CA GLY A 110 10.19 -4.12 -6.87
C GLY A 110 11.71 -3.97 -6.73
N PHE A 111 12.34 -3.02 -7.42
CA PHE A 111 13.76 -2.72 -7.23
C PHE A 111 14.06 -1.23 -7.54
N PRO A 112 14.77 -0.49 -6.68
CA PRO A 112 14.99 0.95 -6.82
C PRO A 112 16.09 1.28 -7.85
N SER A 113 15.90 0.85 -9.09
CA SER A 113 16.63 1.35 -10.26
C SER A 113 15.78 2.39 -10.99
N ILE A 114 16.42 3.49 -11.36
CA ILE A 114 15.80 4.55 -12.16
C ILE A 114 15.52 4.03 -13.57
N ARG A 115 14.44 4.51 -14.18
CA ARG A 115 14.10 4.26 -15.58
C ARG A 115 14.73 5.34 -16.47
N GLU A 116 15.59 4.92 -17.39
CA GLU A 116 16.22 5.80 -18.39
C GLU A 116 15.29 6.19 -19.55
N ASP A 117 14.06 5.68 -19.56
CA ASP A 117 13.04 5.89 -20.61
C ASP A 117 11.89 6.82 -20.18
N SER A 118 11.85 7.28 -18.92
CA SER A 118 10.74 8.09 -18.43
C SER A 118 11.03 8.88 -17.15
N LEU A 119 10.34 10.02 -17.03
CA LEU A 119 10.30 10.88 -15.83
C LEU A 119 8.84 11.03 -15.38
N LEU A 120 8.64 11.49 -14.14
CA LEU A 120 7.33 11.77 -13.55
C LEU A 120 7.26 13.25 -13.19
N MET A 121 6.19 13.94 -13.58
CA MET A 121 5.89 15.29 -13.12
C MET A 121 4.67 15.24 -12.20
N PRO A 122 4.79 15.60 -10.91
CA PRO A 122 3.65 15.76 -10.02
C PRO A 122 2.73 16.89 -10.52
N VAL A 123 1.44 16.60 -10.58
CA VAL A 123 0.39 17.50 -11.07
C VAL A 123 -0.71 17.61 -10.04
N LYS A 124 -1.26 18.82 -9.87
CA LYS A 124 -2.36 19.11 -8.95
C LYS A 124 -3.50 19.79 -9.73
N THR A 125 -4.77 19.43 -9.50
CA THR A 125 -5.91 20.11 -10.16
C THR A 125 -6.17 21.47 -9.51
N THR A 126 -6.80 22.42 -10.22
CA THR A 126 -7.13 23.75 -9.64
C THR A 126 -8.49 23.80 -8.93
N GLY A 127 -9.40 22.89 -9.28
CA GLY A 127 -10.75 22.81 -8.70
C GLY A 127 -10.81 22.22 -7.28
N GLU A 128 -12.02 22.12 -6.75
CA GLU A 128 -12.30 21.54 -5.43
C GLU A 128 -13.09 20.22 -5.58
N PRO A 129 -12.70 19.13 -4.88
CA PRO A 129 -11.47 18.96 -4.10
C PRO A 129 -10.21 18.85 -4.99
N VAL A 130 -9.06 19.30 -4.48
CA VAL A 130 -7.78 19.26 -5.22
C VAL A 130 -7.25 17.81 -5.29
N TYR A 131 -7.28 17.24 -6.49
CA TYR A 131 -6.65 15.95 -6.80
C TYR A 131 -5.17 16.15 -7.14
N SER A 132 -4.33 15.17 -6.80
CA SER A 132 -2.89 15.16 -7.11
C SER A 132 -2.52 13.81 -7.74
N PHE A 133 -1.73 13.84 -8.82
CA PHE A 133 -1.36 12.66 -9.61
C PHE A 133 -0.03 12.86 -10.36
N ASP A 134 0.55 11.80 -10.89
CA ASP A 134 1.80 11.85 -11.67
C ASP A 134 1.52 11.82 -13.18
N ALA A 135 1.84 12.89 -13.91
CA ALA A 135 1.97 12.82 -15.36
C ALA A 135 3.31 12.15 -15.71
N LYS A 136 3.28 11.09 -16.54
CA LYS A 136 4.47 10.38 -16.99
C LYS A 136 4.95 10.95 -18.32
N ILE A 137 6.20 11.39 -18.36
CA ILE A 137 6.90 11.80 -19.58
C ILE A 137 7.62 10.57 -20.11
N GLU A 138 7.32 10.15 -21.35
CA GLU A 138 8.13 9.15 -22.05
C GLU A 138 9.27 9.83 -22.80
N LEU A 139 10.46 9.21 -22.76
CA LEU A 139 11.67 9.72 -23.38
C LEU A 139 12.17 8.77 -24.46
N ASP A 140 12.59 9.31 -25.59
CA ASP A 140 13.36 8.57 -26.59
C ASP A 140 14.85 8.69 -26.26
N ASN A 141 15.45 7.56 -25.89
CA ASN A 141 16.83 7.48 -25.38
C ASN A 141 17.56 6.36 -26.13
N GLN A 142 18.11 6.69 -27.30
CA GLN A 142 18.74 5.73 -28.23
C GLN A 142 20.28 5.81 -28.19
N GLY A 143 20.86 6.07 -27.01
CA GLY A 143 22.31 6.05 -26.78
C GLY A 143 22.98 7.39 -27.03
N ASP A 144 23.68 7.54 -28.16
CA ASP A 144 24.54 8.70 -28.45
C ASP A 144 23.75 9.96 -28.87
N ASP A 145 22.44 9.85 -29.07
CA ASP A 145 21.57 10.92 -29.52
C ASP A 145 20.99 11.70 -28.32
N PRO A 146 20.80 13.04 -28.38
CA PRO A 146 20.23 13.79 -27.27
C PRO A 146 18.83 13.28 -26.87
N ILE A 147 18.59 13.15 -25.56
CA ILE A 147 17.29 12.76 -25.00
C ILE A 147 16.20 13.69 -25.51
N LYS A 148 15.11 13.11 -26.02
CA LYS A 148 13.93 13.83 -26.53
C LYS A 148 12.69 13.33 -25.82
N ILE A 149 11.70 14.21 -25.67
CA ILE A 149 10.36 13.79 -25.23
C ILE A 149 9.68 13.04 -26.38
N LYS A 150 9.10 11.89 -26.06
CA LYS A 150 8.39 11.00 -26.99
C LYS A 150 6.87 11.14 -26.86
N ASP A 151 6.36 11.19 -25.64
CA ASP A 151 4.93 11.21 -25.33
C ASP A 151 4.65 11.71 -23.89
N PHE A 152 3.40 12.09 -23.61
CA PHE A 152 2.94 12.51 -22.28
C PHE A 152 1.70 11.70 -21.86
N ASP A 153 1.90 10.82 -20.89
CA ASP A 153 0.87 9.93 -20.35
C ASP A 153 0.29 10.50 -19.05
N LEU A 154 -0.89 11.10 -19.15
CA LEU A 154 -1.70 11.56 -18.01
C LEU A 154 -2.73 10.49 -17.56
N GLU A 155 -2.81 9.35 -18.25
CA GLU A 155 -3.82 8.30 -18.05
C GLU A 155 -3.22 7.07 -17.32
N ARG A 156 -2.28 7.34 -16.41
CA ARG A 156 -1.44 6.36 -15.71
C ARG A 156 -2.18 5.57 -14.61
N SER A 157 -3.37 5.03 -14.90
CA SER A 157 -4.14 4.21 -13.94
C SER A 157 -4.39 4.98 -12.62
N TYR A 158 -4.36 4.32 -11.46
CA TYR A 158 -4.53 4.93 -10.14
C TYR A 158 -3.57 6.10 -9.84
N ASP A 159 -2.41 6.14 -10.51
CA ASP A 159 -1.41 7.19 -10.36
C ASP A 159 -1.65 8.40 -11.29
N GLY A 160 -2.69 8.37 -12.13
CA GLY A 160 -3.03 9.38 -13.15
C GLY A 160 -4.52 9.75 -13.16
N LEU A 161 -4.99 10.39 -14.24
CA LEU A 161 -6.38 10.86 -14.37
C LEU A 161 -7.44 9.76 -14.28
N ASP A 162 -7.09 8.48 -14.43
CA ASP A 162 -8.04 7.37 -14.23
C ASP A 162 -8.49 7.29 -12.76
N GLY A 163 -7.57 7.57 -11.82
CA GLY A 163 -7.83 7.61 -10.38
C GLY A 163 -8.66 8.80 -9.92
N LEU A 164 -8.83 9.84 -10.75
CA LEU A 164 -9.62 11.04 -10.43
C LEU A 164 -11.06 10.67 -10.04
N GLY A 165 -11.70 9.76 -10.78
CA GLY A 165 -13.08 9.36 -10.49
C GLY A 165 -13.25 8.72 -9.11
N GLU A 166 -12.27 7.91 -8.70
CA GLU A 166 -12.23 7.21 -7.43
C GLU A 166 -11.95 8.16 -6.28
N TYR A 167 -10.96 9.05 -6.44
CA TYR A 167 -10.69 10.13 -5.49
C TYR A 167 -11.92 11.03 -5.26
N LEU A 168 -12.59 11.47 -6.34
CA LEU A 168 -13.73 12.37 -6.25
C LEU A 168 -14.96 11.71 -5.61
N ILE A 169 -15.26 10.45 -5.95
CA ILE A 169 -16.36 9.70 -5.32
C ILE A 169 -16.05 9.40 -3.84
N HIS A 170 -14.80 9.09 -3.51
CA HIS A 170 -14.37 8.86 -2.14
C HIS A 170 -14.46 10.15 -1.27
N HIS A 171 -14.03 11.30 -1.80
CA HIS A 171 -14.16 12.59 -1.11
C HIS A 171 -15.63 12.91 -0.77
N ILE A 172 -16.52 12.93 -1.77
CA ILE A 172 -17.93 13.26 -1.54
C ILE A 172 -18.63 12.24 -0.63
N TYR A 173 -18.20 10.97 -0.61
CA TYR A 173 -18.68 9.98 0.35
C TYR A 173 -18.26 10.31 1.78
N ILE A 174 -17.00 10.68 2.02
CA ILE A 174 -16.53 11.12 3.34
C ILE A 174 -17.34 12.34 3.80
N GLU A 175 -17.47 13.38 2.97
CA GLU A 175 -18.24 14.58 3.31
C GLU A 175 -19.72 14.26 3.59
N ARG A 176 -20.33 13.36 2.80
CA ARG A 176 -21.73 12.94 2.98
C ARG A 176 -21.98 12.20 4.29
N TYR A 177 -20.98 11.47 4.79
CA TYR A 177 -21.12 10.63 5.97
C TYR A 177 -20.22 11.05 7.14
N ALA A 178 -19.64 12.25 7.10
CA ALA A 178 -18.67 12.73 8.09
C ALA A 178 -19.18 12.62 9.54
N GLU A 179 -20.43 13.03 9.81
CA GLU A 179 -21.05 12.91 11.15
C GLU A 179 -21.14 11.45 11.62
N THR A 180 -21.54 10.52 10.75
CA THR A 180 -21.76 9.12 11.14
C THR A 180 -20.47 8.32 11.14
N LEU A 181 -19.51 8.60 10.27
CA LEU A 181 -18.15 8.07 10.36
C LEU A 181 -17.45 8.54 11.66
N THR A 182 -17.73 9.77 12.11
CA THR A 182 -17.31 10.28 13.43
C THR A 182 -18.04 9.56 14.58
N GLU A 183 -19.36 9.34 14.48
CA GLU A 183 -20.12 8.55 15.49
C GLU A 183 -19.55 7.12 15.63
N LEU A 184 -19.11 6.52 14.51
CA LEU A 184 -18.60 5.16 14.46
C LEU A 184 -17.30 4.97 15.27
N VAL A 185 -16.36 5.89 15.13
CA VAL A 185 -15.09 5.89 15.91
C VAL A 185 -15.30 6.35 17.35
N ALA A 186 -16.31 7.20 17.61
CA ALA A 186 -16.61 7.70 18.96
C ALA A 186 -17.27 6.68 19.90
N TYR A 187 -17.61 5.47 19.44
CA TYR A 187 -18.20 4.43 20.29
C TYR A 187 -17.22 3.76 21.26
N ASP A 188 -15.92 3.72 20.94
CA ASP A 188 -14.87 3.05 21.72
C ASP A 188 -13.52 3.58 21.23
N ASP A 189 -12.64 4.03 22.13
CA ASP A 189 -11.40 4.75 21.80
C ASP A 189 -10.34 3.89 21.09
N ARG A 190 -10.55 2.58 21.02
CA ARG A 190 -9.74 1.62 20.26
C ARG A 190 -10.15 1.52 18.79
N ILE A 191 -11.30 2.08 18.40
CA ILE A 191 -11.83 2.01 17.03
C ILE A 191 -11.16 3.06 16.15
N THR A 192 -10.62 2.60 15.02
CA THR A 192 -10.10 3.44 13.95
C THR A 192 -10.65 2.96 12.62
N ILE A 193 -11.13 3.87 11.76
CA ILE A 193 -11.34 3.56 10.35
C ILE A 193 -9.96 3.57 9.71
N THR A 194 -9.50 2.42 9.21
CA THR A 194 -8.17 2.27 8.61
C THR A 194 -8.16 2.52 7.12
N ASN A 195 -9.29 2.33 6.44
CA ASN A 195 -9.45 2.64 5.02
C ASN A 195 -10.93 2.73 4.61
N ILE A 196 -11.21 3.45 3.53
CA ILE A 196 -12.48 3.42 2.81
C ILE A 196 -12.16 3.25 1.31
N ASP A 197 -12.59 2.14 0.71
CA ASP A 197 -12.36 1.82 -0.71
C ASP A 197 -13.64 2.07 -1.53
N ILE A 198 -13.58 2.90 -2.60
CA ILE A 198 -14.68 3.07 -3.57
C ILE A 198 -14.15 3.19 -5.01
N ASN A 199 -14.04 2.04 -5.69
CA ASN A 199 -13.62 1.95 -7.08
C ASN A 199 -14.59 2.72 -8.00
N ALA A 200 -14.11 3.74 -8.71
CA ALA A 200 -14.87 4.32 -9.81
C ALA A 200 -14.71 3.48 -11.09
N LEU A 201 -15.66 3.62 -12.01
CA LEU A 201 -15.63 2.96 -13.32
C LEU A 201 -14.36 3.31 -14.12
N THR A 202 -13.76 4.49 -13.92
CA THR A 202 -12.50 4.88 -14.58
C THR A 202 -11.30 4.00 -14.17
N SER A 203 -11.31 3.43 -12.96
CA SER A 203 -10.26 2.56 -12.43
C SER A 203 -10.30 1.12 -12.99
N TYR A 204 -11.26 0.79 -13.86
CA TYR A 204 -11.42 -0.53 -14.47
C TYR A 204 -10.72 -0.67 -15.83
N HIS A 205 -10.53 -1.90 -16.29
CA HIS A 205 -10.01 -2.18 -17.62
C HIS A 205 -11.08 -1.92 -18.70
N PHE A 206 -10.70 -1.26 -19.78
CA PHE A 206 -11.57 -0.95 -20.93
C PHE A 206 -10.99 -1.53 -22.23
N ASP A 207 -11.78 -2.34 -22.94
CA ASP A 207 -11.47 -2.78 -24.31
C ASP A 207 -11.52 -1.60 -25.31
N ASP A 208 -12.41 -0.62 -25.10
CA ASP A 208 -12.48 0.62 -25.89
C ASP A 208 -11.93 1.83 -25.11
N GLN A 209 -10.75 2.29 -25.50
CA GLN A 209 -10.14 3.49 -24.93
C GLN A 209 -10.96 4.78 -25.17
N LYS A 210 -11.84 4.82 -26.18
CA LYS A 210 -12.77 5.94 -26.39
C LYS A 210 -13.98 5.91 -25.47
N GLU A 211 -14.25 4.78 -24.80
CA GLU A 211 -15.19 4.73 -23.69
C GLU A 211 -14.55 5.28 -22.42
N LYS A 212 -13.31 4.86 -22.13
CA LYS A 212 -12.50 5.37 -21.02
C LYS A 212 -12.32 6.90 -21.09
N GLU A 213 -11.83 7.43 -22.21
CA GLU A 213 -11.61 8.87 -22.42
C GLU A 213 -12.92 9.67 -22.25
N ARG A 214 -14.03 9.16 -22.80
CA ARG A 214 -15.38 9.74 -22.68
C ARG A 214 -15.88 9.74 -21.23
N LEU A 215 -15.57 8.70 -20.45
CA LEU A 215 -15.92 8.62 -19.04
C LEU A 215 -15.12 9.61 -18.19
N ILE A 216 -13.79 9.66 -18.39
CA ILE A 216 -12.89 10.63 -17.72
C ILE A 216 -13.38 12.07 -17.99
N LYS A 217 -13.66 12.41 -19.25
CA LYS A 217 -14.25 13.70 -19.64
C LYS A 217 -15.57 13.99 -18.94
N LYS A 218 -16.47 13.01 -18.85
CA LYS A 218 -17.77 13.17 -18.20
C LYS A 218 -17.61 13.42 -16.69
N ILE A 219 -16.66 12.76 -16.01
CA ILE A 219 -16.30 13.07 -14.61
C ILE A 219 -15.76 14.49 -14.48
N ILE A 220 -14.86 14.91 -15.37
CA ILE A 220 -14.26 16.26 -15.36
C ILE A 220 -15.34 17.34 -15.61
N GLU A 221 -16.33 17.09 -16.47
CA GLU A 221 -17.50 17.97 -16.63
C GLU A 221 -18.29 18.16 -15.31
N ASP A 222 -18.54 17.10 -14.55
CA ASP A 222 -19.23 17.20 -13.24
C ASP A 222 -18.34 17.84 -12.16
N TYR A 223 -17.03 17.59 -12.20
CA TYR A 223 -16.02 18.21 -11.34
C TYR A 223 -15.92 19.73 -11.55
N ASN A 224 -15.74 20.17 -12.80
CA ASN A 224 -15.74 21.59 -13.16
C ASN A 224 -17.10 22.28 -12.90
N SER A 225 -18.19 21.51 -12.83
CA SER A 225 -19.52 21.99 -12.43
C SER A 225 -19.73 22.10 -10.91
N GLY A 226 -18.72 21.73 -10.10
CA GLY A 226 -18.80 21.73 -8.64
C GLY A 226 -19.72 20.65 -8.06
N HIS A 227 -20.07 19.60 -8.82
CA HIS A 227 -20.98 18.57 -8.31
C HIS A 227 -20.37 17.74 -7.16
N PHE A 228 -19.04 17.64 -7.10
CA PHE A 228 -18.35 16.86 -6.06
C PHE A 228 -18.15 17.61 -4.73
N THR A 229 -18.37 18.93 -4.67
CA THR A 229 -18.36 19.71 -3.41
C THR A 229 -19.73 19.82 -2.73
N ASN A 230 -20.77 19.20 -3.30
CA ASN A 230 -22.12 19.16 -2.74
C ASN A 230 -22.47 17.72 -2.30
N PRO A 231 -22.43 17.38 -1.00
CA PRO A 231 -22.63 16.00 -0.54
C PRO A 231 -23.99 15.38 -0.87
N GLU A 232 -25.03 16.18 -1.13
CA GLU A 232 -26.33 15.69 -1.60
C GLU A 232 -26.25 15.05 -3.01
N MET A 233 -25.23 15.37 -3.81
CA MET A 233 -24.99 14.78 -5.11
C MET A 233 -24.44 13.34 -5.03
N PHE A 234 -24.04 12.84 -3.85
CA PHE A 234 -23.42 11.52 -3.71
C PHE A 234 -24.25 10.41 -4.38
N ASP A 235 -25.55 10.32 -4.09
CA ASP A 235 -26.41 9.27 -4.67
C ASP A 235 -26.41 9.31 -6.22
N ILE A 236 -26.34 10.51 -6.83
CA ILE A 236 -26.38 10.72 -8.29
C ILE A 236 -25.03 10.40 -8.93
N LEU A 237 -23.93 10.81 -8.29
CA LEU A 237 -22.57 10.61 -8.80
C LEU A 237 -22.12 9.15 -8.58
N TYR A 238 -22.47 8.55 -7.45
CA TYR A 238 -22.34 7.11 -7.21
C TYR A 238 -23.18 6.32 -8.25
N ASP A 239 -24.40 6.76 -8.55
CA ASP A 239 -25.19 6.08 -9.57
C ASP A 239 -24.58 6.19 -10.98
N ARG A 240 -23.90 7.29 -11.29
CA ARG A 240 -23.25 7.52 -12.60
C ARG A 240 -21.90 6.84 -12.76
N TYR A 241 -21.09 6.79 -11.69
CA TYR A 241 -19.65 6.51 -11.79
C TYR A 241 -19.14 5.28 -11.04
N VAL A 242 -19.98 4.62 -10.25
CA VAL A 242 -19.58 3.39 -9.54
C VAL A 242 -20.23 2.17 -10.20
N PRO A 243 -19.51 1.05 -10.41
CA PRO A 243 -20.09 -0.19 -10.92
C PRO A 243 -21.28 -0.65 -10.07
N LYS A 244 -22.20 -1.38 -10.69
CA LYS A 244 -23.39 -1.94 -10.00
C LYS A 244 -23.15 -3.32 -9.39
N TRP A 245 -22.11 -3.99 -9.82
CA TRP A 245 -21.91 -5.41 -9.60
C TRP A 245 -20.43 -5.72 -9.40
N ASP A 246 -20.12 -6.39 -8.29
CA ASP A 246 -18.82 -7.00 -8.05
C ASP A 246 -18.82 -8.37 -8.74
N SER A 247 -18.12 -8.47 -9.88
CA SER A 247 -18.04 -9.71 -10.66
C SER A 247 -17.22 -10.80 -9.99
N ALA A 248 -16.31 -10.47 -9.07
CA ALA A 248 -15.50 -11.43 -8.33
C ALA A 248 -16.29 -12.05 -7.16
N LYS A 249 -17.12 -11.26 -6.48
CA LYS A 249 -17.99 -11.72 -5.37
C LYS A 249 -19.39 -12.20 -5.83
N GLN A 250 -19.79 -11.87 -7.05
CA GLN A 250 -21.14 -12.11 -7.61
C GLN A 250 -22.27 -11.46 -6.78
N GLU A 251 -22.08 -10.19 -6.40
CA GLU A 251 -23.06 -9.40 -5.65
C GLU A 251 -23.13 -7.93 -6.10
N ALA A 252 -24.11 -7.19 -5.58
CA ALA A 252 -24.21 -5.76 -5.84
C ALA A 252 -23.02 -5.00 -5.19
N TYR A 253 -22.37 -4.14 -5.97
CA TYR A 253 -21.20 -3.40 -5.49
C TYR A 253 -21.59 -2.35 -4.44
N LEU A 254 -20.76 -2.22 -3.40
CA LEU A 254 -20.87 -1.25 -2.32
C LEU A 254 -19.47 -0.76 -1.93
N PRO A 255 -19.34 0.48 -1.39
CA PRO A 255 -18.13 0.96 -0.71
C PRO A 255 -17.62 -0.06 0.31
N SER A 256 -16.31 -0.18 0.50
CA SER A 256 -15.75 -0.99 1.60
C SER A 256 -15.21 -0.11 2.71
N ILE A 257 -15.67 -0.28 3.95
CA ILE A 257 -15.15 0.43 5.13
C ILE A 257 -14.35 -0.57 5.98
N ARG A 258 -13.05 -0.31 6.14
CA ARG A 258 -12.15 -1.12 6.96
C ARG A 258 -11.95 -0.45 8.32
N ILE A 259 -12.11 -1.24 9.37
CA ILE A 259 -12.04 -0.79 10.75
C ILE A 259 -11.02 -1.66 11.49
N SER A 260 -10.10 -1.04 12.24
CA SER A 260 -9.29 -1.71 13.24
C SER A 260 -9.78 -1.38 14.64
N ILE A 261 -9.84 -2.38 15.51
CA ILE A 261 -10.01 -2.25 16.95
C ILE A 261 -8.67 -2.65 17.61
N THR A 262 -7.88 -1.65 18.00
CA THR A 262 -6.53 -1.85 18.54
C THR A 262 -6.50 -1.57 20.04
N GLY A 263 -6.37 -2.61 20.87
CA GLY A 263 -6.23 -2.46 22.32
C GLY A 263 -4.79 -2.31 22.78
N THR A 264 -4.52 -1.35 23.68
CA THR A 264 -3.27 -1.27 24.44
C THR A 264 -3.50 -1.65 25.91
N LEU A 265 -2.46 -2.09 26.63
CA LEU A 265 -2.56 -2.45 28.04
C LEU A 265 -2.62 -1.19 28.94
N TYR A 266 -3.83 -0.75 29.27
CA TYR A 266 -4.07 0.06 30.47
C TYR A 266 -4.63 -0.80 31.61
N GLU A 267 -4.06 -0.64 32.80
CA GLU A 267 -4.48 -1.19 34.09
C GLU A 267 -4.82 -2.70 34.17
N GLY A 268 -4.22 -3.52 33.29
CA GLY A 268 -4.11 -4.96 33.47
C GLY A 268 -5.25 -5.83 32.93
N GLU A 269 -6.28 -5.24 32.33
CA GLU A 269 -7.19 -6.02 31.48
C GLU A 269 -6.46 -6.49 30.22
N LYS A 270 -6.60 -7.78 29.90
CA LYS A 270 -6.05 -8.34 28.67
C LYS A 270 -6.99 -8.09 27.50
N PHE A 271 -6.48 -7.44 26.45
CA PHE A 271 -7.10 -7.47 25.13
C PHE A 271 -6.82 -8.84 24.46
N ASP A 272 -7.38 -9.89 25.06
CA ASP A 272 -7.25 -11.26 24.60
C ASP A 272 -8.26 -11.60 23.49
N LYS A 273 -8.19 -12.82 22.96
CA LYS A 273 -9.11 -13.37 21.94
C LYS A 273 -10.60 -13.25 22.31
N VAL A 274 -10.96 -13.40 23.59
CA VAL A 274 -12.35 -13.29 24.04
C VAL A 274 -12.79 -11.82 24.08
N THR A 275 -11.91 -10.91 24.50
CA THR A 275 -12.15 -9.46 24.51
C THR A 275 -12.22 -8.88 23.10
N MET A 276 -11.29 -9.25 22.21
CA MET A 276 -11.31 -8.89 20.78
C MET A 276 -12.64 -9.30 20.12
N LYS A 277 -13.03 -10.57 20.28
CA LYS A 277 -14.29 -11.08 19.72
C LYS A 277 -15.54 -10.37 20.27
N LYS A 278 -15.55 -9.98 21.55
CA LYS A 278 -16.64 -9.17 22.14
C LYS A 278 -16.70 -7.77 21.53
N ALA A 279 -15.55 -7.11 21.33
CA ALA A 279 -15.50 -5.77 20.75
C ALA A 279 -16.00 -5.76 19.29
N SER A 280 -15.51 -6.68 18.45
CA SER A 280 -15.97 -6.82 17.06
C SER A 280 -17.46 -7.16 16.97
N ALA A 281 -17.97 -8.02 17.85
CA ALA A 281 -19.40 -8.35 17.92
C ALA A 281 -20.28 -7.18 18.40
N PHE A 282 -19.79 -6.38 19.35
CA PHE A 282 -20.46 -5.14 19.80
C PHE A 282 -20.55 -4.12 18.67
N LEU A 283 -19.43 -3.83 18.00
CA LEU A 283 -19.39 -2.87 16.89
C LEU A 283 -20.24 -3.33 15.71
N LYS A 284 -20.19 -4.62 15.37
CA LYS A 284 -21.10 -5.22 14.37
C LYS A 284 -22.57 -4.99 14.71
N ASN A 285 -22.98 -5.21 15.97
CA ASN A 285 -24.35 -5.00 16.38
C ASN A 285 -24.75 -3.51 16.33
N LYS A 286 -23.82 -2.59 16.65
CA LYS A 286 -24.03 -1.14 16.49
C LYS A 286 -24.27 -0.74 15.03
N ILE A 287 -23.43 -1.22 14.11
CA ILE A 287 -23.55 -0.94 12.67
C ILE A 287 -24.88 -1.47 12.12
N ILE A 288 -25.28 -2.69 12.52
CA ILE A 288 -26.55 -3.30 12.08
C ILE A 288 -27.79 -2.57 12.65
N GLN A 289 -27.70 -1.99 13.85
CA GLN A 289 -28.83 -1.32 14.51
C GLN A 289 -29.01 0.14 14.08
N ASN A 290 -27.92 0.88 13.82
CA ASN A 290 -27.98 2.29 13.46
C ASN A 290 -28.04 2.47 11.93
N LYS A 291 -29.27 2.58 11.40
CA LYS A 291 -29.56 2.82 9.98
C LYS A 291 -28.99 4.12 9.39
N LYS A 292 -28.37 5.00 10.19
CA LYS A 292 -27.68 6.19 9.69
C LYS A 292 -26.28 5.90 9.14
N PHE A 293 -25.66 4.78 9.51
CA PHE A 293 -24.36 4.42 8.97
C PHE A 293 -24.43 4.23 7.45
N PRO A 294 -23.38 4.63 6.70
CA PRO A 294 -23.43 4.57 5.25
C PRO A 294 -23.64 3.16 4.72
N PRO A 295 -24.28 3.02 3.55
CA PRO A 295 -24.35 1.76 2.84
C PRO A 295 -22.94 1.36 2.39
N ALA A 296 -22.48 0.20 2.88
CA ALA A 296 -21.12 -0.29 2.69
C ALA A 296 -21.02 -1.79 2.99
N GLN A 297 -19.93 -2.38 2.53
CA GLN A 297 -19.31 -3.61 3.05
C GLN A 297 -18.38 -3.22 4.21
N TYR A 298 -18.78 -3.50 5.45
CA TYR A 298 -17.88 -3.28 6.59
C TYR A 298 -16.92 -4.46 6.76
N PHE A 299 -15.69 -4.18 7.20
CA PHE A 299 -14.68 -5.17 7.56
C PHE A 299 -14.07 -4.76 8.92
N ILE A 300 -14.19 -5.62 9.93
CA ILE A 300 -13.74 -5.33 11.31
C ILE A 300 -12.58 -6.25 11.66
N HIS A 301 -11.40 -5.69 11.86
CA HIS A 301 -10.19 -6.38 12.30
C HIS A 301 -9.91 -6.03 13.77
N ALA A 302 -9.58 -7.02 14.61
CA ALA A 302 -9.18 -6.79 16.00
C ALA A 302 -7.81 -7.40 16.28
N SER A 303 -6.92 -6.63 16.91
CA SER A 303 -5.53 -7.05 17.12
C SER A 303 -4.94 -6.56 18.44
N ASN A 304 -3.93 -7.30 18.92
CA ASN A 304 -3.15 -6.99 20.09
C ASN A 304 -1.69 -6.71 19.69
N THR A 305 -1.28 -5.46 19.83
CA THR A 305 0.03 -4.95 19.37
C THR A 305 1.24 -5.48 20.17
N LEU A 306 1.00 -6.12 21.32
CA LEU A 306 2.07 -6.60 22.21
C LEU A 306 2.34 -8.10 22.10
N GLU A 307 1.31 -8.91 21.80
CA GLU A 307 1.48 -10.35 21.56
C GLU A 307 1.77 -10.66 20.07
N ASN A 308 1.66 -9.67 19.18
CA ASN A 308 1.67 -9.82 17.71
C ASN A 308 0.62 -10.86 17.24
N THR A 309 -0.51 -10.90 17.94
CA THR A 309 -1.67 -11.77 17.67
C THR A 309 -2.81 -10.93 17.09
N ALA A 310 -3.36 -11.40 15.96
CA ALA A 310 -4.46 -10.77 15.25
C ALA A 310 -5.60 -11.77 15.06
N GLU A 311 -6.83 -11.34 15.34
CA GLU A 311 -8.06 -12.08 15.06
C GLU A 311 -8.76 -11.43 13.86
N GLU A 312 -8.45 -11.92 12.66
CA GLU A 312 -9.10 -11.46 11.43
C GLU A 312 -10.50 -12.08 11.26
N GLU A 313 -11.44 -11.73 12.14
CA GLU A 313 -12.85 -12.07 11.99
C GLU A 313 -13.53 -11.12 10.98
N ASN A 314 -13.30 -11.37 9.68
CA ASN A 314 -13.89 -10.59 8.58
C ASN A 314 -15.43 -10.61 8.59
N TYR A 315 -16.00 -9.67 9.33
CA TYR A 315 -17.45 -9.46 9.43
C TYR A 315 -17.98 -8.61 8.28
N LEU A 316 -18.22 -9.21 7.11
CA LEU A 316 -19.00 -8.57 6.06
C LEU A 316 -20.40 -8.21 6.60
N ILE A 317 -20.62 -6.92 6.82
CA ILE A 317 -21.94 -6.34 7.12
C ILE A 317 -22.36 -5.58 5.87
N LEU A 318 -23.51 -5.94 5.29
CA LEU A 318 -24.12 -5.23 4.18
C LEU A 318 -25.17 -4.26 4.72
N VAL A 319 -24.80 -3.01 4.93
CA VAL A 319 -25.79 -1.95 5.15
C VAL A 319 -26.32 -1.52 3.78
N ARG A 320 -27.65 -1.51 3.63
CA ARG A 320 -28.35 -1.04 2.43
C ARG A 320 -29.27 0.13 2.78
N LYS A 321 -29.37 1.10 1.89
CA LYS A 321 -30.39 2.15 1.94
C LYS A 321 -31.77 1.47 1.97
N THR A 322 -32.57 1.75 3.00
CA THR A 322 -33.96 1.27 3.02
C THR A 322 -34.81 2.19 2.15
N GLU A 323 -35.64 1.56 1.32
CA GLU A 323 -36.68 2.18 0.48
C GLU A 323 -37.69 2.99 1.32
#